data_AF-A0A535AMK0-F1
#
_entry.id   AF-A0A535AMK0-F1
#
_cell.length_a   1.000
_cell.length_b   1.000
_cell.length_c   1.000
_cell.angle_alpha   90.00
_cell.angle_beta   90.00
_cell.angle_gamma   90.00
#
_symmetry.space_group_name_H-M   'P 1'
#
loop_
_entity.id
_entity.type
_entity.pdbx_description
1 polymer ?
#
loop_
_entity_poly.entity_id
_entity_poly.type
_entity_poly.pdbx_seq_one_letter_code
_entity_poly.pdbx_strand_id
1 'polypeptide(L)'
;MKAVAAAAALILAMTAQALPLSYLIELERAKIEPAAKLFQQECGDHTDSQACKEQRDALVKVLNGFVSMVRKELALLDANAGDADFQKQMAARRTRMQQDLQWAQEQLKAVAQ
;
A
#
# COMPACT_ATOMS: atom_id res chain seq x y z
N MET A 1 -42.74 -22.54 -5.76
CA MET A 1 -41.77 -21.56 -6.30
C MET A 1 -41.46 -20.50 -5.26
N LYS A 2 -40.58 -20.75 -4.27
CA LYS A 2 -40.20 -19.77 -3.22
C LYS A 2 -38.99 -20.27 -2.43
N ALA A 3 -37.90 -20.59 -3.13
CA ALA A 3 -36.62 -20.98 -2.48
C ALA A 3 -35.41 -20.55 -3.30
N VAL A 4 -35.58 -20.39 -4.62
CA VAL A 4 -34.47 -20.08 -5.54
C VAL A 4 -34.06 -18.59 -5.52
N ALA A 5 -34.95 -17.69 -5.12
CA ALA A 5 -34.66 -16.24 -5.11
C ALA A 5 -33.75 -15.80 -3.95
N ALA A 6 -33.73 -16.54 -2.84
CA ALA A 6 -32.91 -16.19 -1.67
C ALA A 6 -31.45 -16.64 -1.82
N ALA A 7 -31.19 -17.71 -2.58
CA ALA A 7 -29.83 -18.19 -2.83
C ALA A 7 -29.04 -17.26 -3.77
N ALA A 8 -29.70 -16.58 -4.71
CA ALA A 8 -29.04 -15.65 -5.63
C ALA A 8 -28.52 -14.38 -4.92
N ALA A 9 -29.21 -13.92 -3.87
CA ALA A 9 -28.78 -12.76 -3.08
C ALA A 9 -27.54 -13.04 -2.22
N LEU A 10 -27.36 -14.29 -1.76
CA LEU A 10 -26.18 -14.71 -0.99
C LEU A 10 -24.92 -14.83 -1.88
N ILE A 11 -25.08 -15.13 -3.17
CA ILE A 11 -23.96 -15.23 -4.11
C ILE A 11 -23.45 -13.83 -4.51
N LEU A 12 -24.33 -12.83 -4.60
CA LEU A 12 -23.96 -11.44 -4.91
C LEU A 12 -23.17 -10.73 -3.78
N ALA A 13 -23.27 -11.22 -2.54
CA ALA A 13 -22.52 -10.67 -1.42
C ALA A 13 -21.07 -11.21 -1.33
N MET A 14 -20.73 -12.28 -2.06
CA MET A 14 -19.39 -12.89 -2.05
C MET A 14 -18.47 -12.41 -3.18
N THR A 15 -18.92 -11.50 -4.04
CA THR A 15 -18.01 -10.79 -4.95
C THR A 15 -17.50 -9.50 -4.29
N ALA A 16 -17.01 -9.60 -3.07
CA ALA A 16 -15.93 -8.72 -2.64
C ALA A 16 -14.75 -9.09 -3.54
N GLN A 17 -14.70 -8.47 -4.71
CA GLN A 17 -13.59 -8.59 -5.64
C GLN A 17 -12.36 -8.23 -4.81
N ALA A 18 -11.59 -9.23 -4.38
CA ALA A 18 -10.34 -9.00 -3.68
C ALA A 18 -9.47 -8.26 -4.67
N LEU A 19 -9.45 -6.93 -4.56
CA LEU A 19 -8.71 -6.07 -5.46
C LEU A 19 -7.27 -6.58 -5.49
N PRO A 20 -6.64 -6.65 -6.69
CA PRO A 20 -5.24 -7.04 -6.77
C PRO A 20 -4.42 -6.22 -5.78
N LEU A 21 -3.50 -6.86 -5.07
CA LEU A 21 -2.70 -6.20 -4.05
C LEU A 21 -1.96 -4.96 -4.61
N SER A 22 -1.56 -4.98 -5.89
CA SER A 22 -1.03 -3.80 -6.59
C SER A 22 -1.98 -2.61 -6.59
N TYR A 23 -3.29 -2.82 -6.77
CA TYR A 23 -4.28 -1.74 -6.75
C TYR A 23 -4.46 -1.17 -5.34
N LEU A 24 -4.43 -2.03 -4.31
CA LEU A 24 -4.46 -1.59 -2.92
C LEU A 24 -3.21 -0.77 -2.58
N ILE A 25 -2.04 -1.16 -3.08
CA ILE A 25 -0.79 -0.41 -2.93
C ILE A 25 -0.92 0.97 -3.60
N GLU A 26 -1.43 1.07 -4.82
CA GLU A 26 -1.63 2.36 -5.48
C GLU A 26 -2.57 3.29 -4.68
N LEU A 27 -3.69 2.75 -4.18
CA LEU A 27 -4.62 3.51 -3.34
C LEU A 27 -3.98 3.98 -2.04
N GLU A 28 -3.20 3.13 -1.37
CA GLU A 28 -2.54 3.49 -0.13
C GLU A 28 -1.44 4.53 -0.38
N ARG A 29 -0.66 4.40 -1.46
CA ARG A 29 0.33 5.42 -1.86
C ARG A 29 -0.33 6.78 -2.08
N ALA A 30 -1.47 6.82 -2.78
CA ALA A 30 -2.19 8.05 -3.04
C ALA A 30 -2.73 8.75 -1.78
N LYS A 31 -2.95 8.01 -0.68
CA LYS A 31 -3.32 8.58 0.62
C LYS A 31 -2.11 9.02 1.45
N ILE A 32 -1.04 8.23 1.43
CA ILE A 32 0.15 8.48 2.25
C ILE A 32 0.94 9.67 1.71
N GLU A 33 1.10 9.77 0.39
CA GLU A 33 1.91 10.83 -0.21
C GLU A 33 1.47 12.25 0.19
N PRO A 34 0.18 12.64 0.10
CA PRO A 34 -0.24 13.96 0.56
C PRO A 34 -0.11 14.12 2.08
N ALA A 35 -0.34 13.06 2.87
CA ALA A 35 -0.18 13.12 4.32
C ALA A 35 1.29 13.34 4.73
N ALA A 36 2.23 12.70 4.05
CA ALA A 36 3.66 12.90 4.27
C ALA A 36 4.11 14.31 3.89
N LYS A 37 3.60 14.85 2.77
CA LYS A 37 3.85 16.24 2.37
C LYS A 37 3.31 17.23 3.39
N LEU A 38 2.08 17.03 3.87
CA LEU A 38 1.46 17.89 4.87
C LEU A 38 2.24 17.86 6.19
N PHE A 39 2.63 16.67 6.64
CA PHE A 39 3.47 16.51 7.84
C PHE A 39 4.79 17.29 7.72
N GLN A 40 5.49 17.20 6.58
CA GLN A 40 6.71 17.96 6.37
C GLN A 40 6.48 19.48 6.40
N GLN A 41 5.36 19.96 5.85
CA GLN A 41 5.02 21.39 5.82
C GLN A 41 4.64 21.92 7.21
N GLU A 42 3.88 21.14 7.99
CA GLU A 42 3.35 21.58 9.29
C GLU A 42 4.31 21.31 10.45
N CYS A 43 5.08 20.24 10.37
CA CYS A 43 5.86 19.70 11.48
C CYS A 43 7.37 19.62 11.21
N GLY A 44 7.84 19.97 10.01
CA GLY A 44 9.26 19.91 9.65
C GLY A 44 10.18 20.69 10.61
N ASP A 45 9.71 21.82 11.11
CA ASP A 45 10.45 22.69 12.04
C ASP A 45 9.92 22.63 13.49
N HIS A 46 8.94 21.76 13.79
CA HIS A 46 8.18 21.75 15.04
C HIS A 46 8.15 20.37 15.71
N THR A 47 9.33 19.77 15.89
CA THR A 47 9.51 18.42 16.45
C THR A 47 9.12 18.30 17.94
N ASP A 48 9.01 19.42 18.65
CA ASP A 48 8.67 19.44 20.08
C ASP A 48 7.16 19.38 20.37
N SER A 49 6.32 19.72 19.38
CA SER A 49 4.87 19.73 19.51
C SER A 49 4.32 18.31 19.69
N GLN A 50 3.47 18.13 20.70
CA GLN A 50 2.79 16.85 20.95
C GLN A 50 1.94 16.41 19.75
N ALA A 51 1.26 17.36 19.09
CA ALA A 51 0.47 17.07 17.89
C ALA A 51 1.34 16.57 16.74
N CYS A 52 2.54 17.15 16.56
CA CYS A 52 3.49 16.70 15.54
C CYS A 52 4.07 15.32 15.85
N LYS A 53 4.31 15.00 17.14
CA LYS A 53 4.71 13.64 17.55
C LYS A 53 3.64 12.61 17.22
N GLU A 54 2.38 12.89 17.51
CA GLU A 54 1.27 11.99 17.22
C GLU A 54 1.06 11.79 15.70
N GLN A 55 1.15 12.87 14.92
CA GLN A 55 1.09 12.78 13.45
C GLN A 55 2.27 11.97 12.89
N ARG A 56 3.48 12.21 13.39
CA ARG A 56 4.68 11.45 12.99
C ARG A 56 4.50 9.96 13.27
N ASP A 57 4.08 9.60 14.47
CA ASP A 57 3.91 8.20 14.86
C ASP A 57 2.81 7.50 14.03
N ALA A 58 1.72 8.22 13.73
CA ALA A 58 0.69 7.75 12.82
C ALA A 58 1.23 7.53 11.39
N LEU A 59 2.00 8.48 10.86
CA LEU A 59 2.61 8.39 9.53
C LEU A 59 3.62 7.24 9.45
N VAL A 60 4.47 7.07 10.47
CA VAL A 60 5.40 5.94 10.58
C VAL A 60 4.65 4.61 10.57
N LYS A 61 3.54 4.50 11.32
CA LYS A 61 2.72 3.28 11.34
C LYS A 61 2.16 2.96 9.96
N VAL A 62 1.60 3.95 9.26
CA VAL A 62 1.02 3.75 7.93
C VAL A 62 2.10 3.41 6.90
N LEU A 63 3.24 4.10 6.92
CA LEU A 63 4.38 3.81 6.04
C LEU A 63 4.93 2.39 6.24
N ASN A 64 5.04 1.92 7.48
CA ASN A 64 5.45 0.53 7.76
C ASN A 64 4.43 -0.49 7.24
N GLY A 65 3.13 -0.19 7.36
CA GLY A 65 2.05 -0.99 6.75
C GLY A 65 2.19 -1.06 5.23
N PHE A 66 2.45 0.08 4.59
CA PHE A 66 2.70 0.17 3.15
C PHE A 66 3.92 -0.65 2.71
N VAL A 67 5.05 -0.51 3.40
CA VAL A 67 6.25 -1.32 3.15
C VAL A 67 5.96 -2.83 3.22
N SER A 68 5.15 -3.25 4.19
CA SER A 68 4.73 -4.65 4.31
C SER A 68 3.92 -5.13 3.10
N MET A 69 2.95 -4.33 2.64
CA MET A 69 2.15 -4.64 1.44
C MET A 69 3.01 -4.75 0.18
N VAL A 70 3.90 -3.78 -0.04
CA VAL A 70 4.80 -3.77 -1.20
C VAL A 70 5.76 -4.96 -1.20
N ARG A 71 6.34 -5.30 -0.04
CA ARG A 71 7.19 -6.49 0.10
C ARG A 71 6.43 -7.78 -0.18
N LYS A 72 5.18 -7.88 0.29
CA LYS A 72 4.31 -9.03 0.01
C LYS A 72 4.04 -9.16 -1.48
N GLU A 73 3.75 -8.05 -2.15
CA GLU A 73 3.55 -8.03 -3.61
C GLU A 73 4.82 -8.45 -4.36
N LEU A 74 5.99 -7.91 -4.01
CA LEU A 74 7.26 -8.32 -4.59
C LEU A 74 7.53 -9.82 -4.42
N ALA A 75 7.26 -10.37 -3.23
CA ALA A 75 7.41 -11.81 -2.97
C ALA A 75 6.47 -12.66 -3.84
N LEU A 76 5.25 -12.19 -4.11
CA LEU A 76 4.32 -12.87 -5.02
C LEU A 76 4.82 -12.84 -6.47
N LEU A 77 5.44 -11.74 -6.90
CA LEU A 77 6.06 -11.63 -8.22
C LEU A 77 7.27 -12.57 -8.34
N ASP A 78 8.09 -12.65 -7.29
CA ASP A 78 9.27 -13.51 -7.22
C ASP A 78 8.92 -15.00 -7.17
N ALA A 79 7.85 -15.39 -6.48
CA ALA A 79 7.41 -16.79 -6.42
C ALA A 79 7.02 -17.36 -7.79
N ASN A 80 6.61 -16.50 -8.72
CA ASN A 80 6.20 -16.86 -10.08
C ASN A 80 7.30 -16.62 -11.12
N ALA A 81 8.54 -16.37 -10.67
CA ALA A 81 9.68 -16.00 -11.51
C ALA A 81 10.17 -17.11 -12.47
N GLY A 82 9.70 -18.35 -12.34
CA GLY A 82 10.12 -19.47 -13.18
C GLY A 82 9.58 -19.45 -14.62
N ASP A 83 8.58 -18.62 -14.90
CA ASP A 83 7.97 -18.46 -16.22
C ASP A 83 8.49 -17.17 -16.89
N ALA A 84 9.20 -17.31 -18.01
CA ALA A 84 9.81 -16.20 -18.74
C ALA A 84 8.78 -15.24 -19.35
N ASP A 85 7.63 -15.76 -19.80
CA ASP A 85 6.55 -14.93 -20.35
C ASP A 85 5.85 -14.17 -19.23
N PHE A 86 5.67 -14.80 -18.07
CA PHE A 86 5.18 -14.13 -16.86
C PHE A 86 6.15 -13.03 -16.41
N GLN A 87 7.46 -13.30 -16.37
CA GLN A 87 8.46 -12.29 -16.01
C GLN A 87 8.41 -11.09 -16.94
N LYS A 88 8.32 -11.32 -18.25
CA LYS A 88 8.25 -10.24 -19.24
C LYS A 88 7.00 -9.37 -19.04
N GLN A 89 5.85 -9.99 -18.75
CA GLN A 89 4.61 -9.25 -18.50
C GLN A 89 4.65 -8.47 -17.18
N MET A 90 5.34 -8.99 -16.17
CA MET A 90 5.32 -8.44 -14.82
C MET A 90 6.52 -7.57 -14.47
N ALA A 91 7.52 -7.46 -15.35
CA ALA A 91 8.72 -6.65 -15.15
C ALA A 91 8.40 -5.19 -14.78
N ALA A 92 7.51 -4.54 -15.53
CA ALA A 92 7.10 -3.16 -15.25
C ALA A 92 6.42 -3.02 -13.87
N ARG A 93 5.62 -4.00 -13.47
CA ARG A 93 4.96 -4.03 -12.16
C ARG A 93 5.99 -4.20 -11.05
N ARG A 94 6.95 -5.12 -11.21
CA ARG A 94 8.06 -5.30 -10.27
C ARG A 94 8.85 -4.00 -10.08
N THR A 95 9.22 -3.33 -11.17
CA THR A 95 9.94 -2.04 -11.09
C THR A 95 9.14 -1.00 -10.32
N ARG A 96 7.83 -0.87 -10.57
CA ARG A 96 6.97 0.04 -9.79
C ARG A 96 6.97 -0.29 -8.30
N MET A 97 6.82 -1.56 -7.93
CA MET A 97 6.86 -1.98 -6.52
C MET A 97 8.22 -1.72 -5.86
N GLN A 98 9.33 -1.86 -6.60
CA GLN A 98 10.65 -1.49 -6.09
C GLN A 98 10.77 0.03 -5.85
N GLN A 99 10.22 0.85 -6.75
CA GLN A 99 10.18 2.31 -6.58
C GLN A 99 9.30 2.71 -5.39
N ASP A 100 8.14 2.07 -5.22
CA ASP A 100 7.25 2.26 -4.06
C ASP A 100 7.98 1.94 -2.75
N LEU A 101 8.70 0.82 -2.72
CA LEU A 101 9.46 0.41 -1.55
C LEU A 101 10.57 1.40 -1.21
N GLN A 102 11.33 1.85 -2.22
CA GLN A 102 12.39 2.83 -2.02
C GLN A 102 11.82 4.15 -1.51
N TRP A 103 10.76 4.67 -2.14
CA TRP A 103 10.09 5.89 -1.73
C TRP A 103 9.63 5.80 -0.27
N ALA A 104 8.95 4.73 0.13
CA ALA A 104 8.46 4.58 1.50
C ALA A 104 9.60 4.50 2.53
N GLN A 105 10.73 3.89 2.17
CA GLN A 105 11.93 3.87 3.01
C GLN A 105 12.57 5.25 3.15
N GLU A 106 12.58 6.06 2.09
CA GLU A 106 13.04 7.44 2.13
C GLU A 106 12.13 8.30 3.01
N GLN A 107 10.80 8.14 2.90
CA GLN A 107 9.85 8.82 3.78
C GLN A 107 10.06 8.43 5.25
N LEU A 108 10.21 7.13 5.55
CA LEU A 108 10.49 6.65 6.91
C LEU A 108 11.78 7.25 7.49
N LYS A 109 12.81 7.46 6.68
CA LYS A 109 14.04 8.12 7.11
C LYS A 109 13.80 9.61 7.39
N ALA A 110 13.03 10.28 6.54
CA ALA A 110 12.75 11.70 6.69
C ALA A 110 11.93 12.02 7.95
N VAL A 111 11.01 11.14 8.34
CA VAL A 111 10.18 11.34 9.54
C VAL A 111 10.85 10.90 10.85
N ALA A 112 11.98 10.19 10.77
CA ALA A 112 12.74 9.72 11.93
C ALA A 112 13.82 10.70 12.41
N GLN A 113 14.07 11.76 11.64
CA GLN A 113 14.96 12.87 11.99
C GLN A 113 14.20 13.89 12.85
#